data_AF-A0A8T4UX41-F1
#
_entry.id   AF-A0A8T4UX41-F1
#
_cell.length_a   1.000
_cell.length_b   1.000
_cell.length_c   1.000
_cell.angle_alpha   90.00
_cell.angle_beta   90.00
_cell.angle_gamma   90.00
#
_symmetry.space_group_name_H-M   'P 1'
#
loop_
_entity.id
_entity.type
_entity.pdbx_description
1 polymer ?
#
loop_
_entity_poly.entity_id
_entity_poly.type
_entity_poly.pdbx_seq_one_letter_code
_entity_poly.pdbx_strand_id
1 'polypeptide(L)'
;MIGYFVGWALGKAFTWLLNKIGLDHAVSKSGFAKQMGHTHLPNLGGELVKWFVFIIFLQVAVNILNLNVLSSLLGDFVNWLPNVLVAIIVLFFGVALAHYIHMKIRETTKMRGMIVMGGVIKVVILYFALVISLRQIGINVNFLESTFLILLGALGLGFALALGIGLGLGVRSHAEEWIKKFKKNL
;
A
#
# COMPACT_ATOMS: atom_id res chain seq x y z
N MET A 1 24.59 -1.49 -14.91
CA MET A 1 24.31 -2.93 -14.72
C MET A 1 23.14 -3.19 -13.76
N ILE A 2 23.01 -2.47 -12.65
CA ILE A 2 21.87 -2.58 -11.72
C ILE A 2 20.51 -2.27 -12.39
N GLY A 3 20.45 -1.27 -13.27
CA GLY A 3 19.21 -0.89 -13.97
C GLY A 3 18.60 -1.95 -14.88
N TYR A 4 19.42 -2.80 -15.54
CA TYR A 4 18.92 -3.87 -16.41
C TYR A 4 18.27 -5.00 -15.60
N PHE A 5 18.87 -5.33 -14.46
CA PHE A 5 18.36 -6.37 -13.56
C PHE A 5 17.05 -5.94 -12.89
N VAL A 6 16.99 -4.67 -12.45
CA VAL A 6 15.78 -4.06 -11.89
C VAL A 6 14.66 -3.97 -12.95
N GLY A 7 14.98 -3.53 -14.18
CA GLY A 7 14.02 -3.47 -15.29
C GLY A 7 13.46 -4.85 -15.69
N TRP A 8 14.30 -5.88 -15.76
CA TRP A 8 13.87 -7.25 -16.05
C TRP A 8 12.99 -7.83 -14.94
N ALA A 9 13.38 -7.64 -13.66
CA ALA A 9 12.61 -8.13 -12.52
C ALA A 9 11.25 -7.43 -12.40
N LEU A 10 11.21 -6.11 -12.60
CA LEU A 10 9.97 -5.31 -12.54
C LEU A 10 9.04 -5.62 -13.72
N GLY A 11 9.57 -5.76 -14.94
CA GLY A 11 8.78 -6.14 -16.11
C GLY A 11 8.10 -7.49 -15.91
N LYS A 12 8.84 -8.49 -15.43
CA LYS A 12 8.30 -9.84 -15.18
C LYS A 12 7.26 -9.84 -14.06
N ALA A 13 7.49 -9.06 -13.00
CA ALA A 13 6.53 -8.90 -11.91
C ALA A 13 5.23 -8.23 -12.37
N PHE A 14 5.33 -7.19 -13.20
CA PHE A 14 4.19 -6.46 -13.77
C PHE A 14 3.35 -7.34 -14.71
N THR A 15 3.98 -8.06 -15.63
CA THR A 15 3.27 -8.98 -16.55
C THR A 15 2.64 -10.16 -15.81
N TRP A 16 3.33 -10.70 -14.80
CA TRP A 16 2.79 -11.76 -13.95
C TRP A 16 1.58 -11.28 -13.12
N LEU A 17 1.60 -10.05 -12.63
CA LEU A 17 0.48 -9.45 -11.89
C LEU A 17 -0.75 -9.21 -12.78
N LEU A 18 -0.56 -8.62 -13.97
CA LEU A 18 -1.64 -8.33 -14.93
C LEU A 18 -2.42 -9.59 -15.29
N ASN A 19 -1.72 -10.70 -15.52
CA ASN A 19 -2.33 -11.98 -15.87
C ASN A 19 -3.07 -12.64 -14.69
N LYS A 20 -2.69 -12.35 -13.44
CA LYS A 20 -3.25 -13.02 -12.24
C LYS A 20 -4.52 -12.37 -11.70
N ILE A 21 -4.74 -11.09 -12.01
CA ILE A 21 -5.87 -10.30 -11.47
C ILE A 21 -7.11 -10.43 -12.35
N GLY A 22 -7.02 -11.00 -13.55
CA GLY A 22 -8.17 -11.20 -14.41
C GLY A 22 -8.83 -9.87 -14.80
N LEU A 23 -8.03 -8.82 -15.05
CA LEU A 23 -8.54 -7.54 -15.57
C LEU A 23 -9.29 -7.70 -16.90
N ASP A 24 -9.04 -8.79 -17.64
CA ASP A 24 -9.87 -9.21 -18.79
C ASP A 24 -11.36 -9.38 -18.44
N HIS A 25 -11.69 -9.83 -17.22
CA HIS A 25 -13.07 -10.03 -16.78
C HIS A 25 -13.70 -8.79 -16.12
N ALA A 26 -12.90 -7.88 -15.56
CA ALA A 26 -13.39 -6.64 -14.95
C ALA A 26 -13.69 -5.56 -16.01
N VAL A 27 -12.86 -5.48 -17.06
CA VAL A 27 -13.02 -4.47 -18.13
C VAL A 27 -14.15 -4.84 -19.10
N SER A 28 -14.38 -6.13 -19.36
CA SER A 28 -15.49 -6.61 -20.21
C SER A 28 -16.88 -6.32 -19.64
N LYS A 29 -17.00 -6.04 -18.33
CA LYS A 29 -18.28 -5.71 -17.67
C LYS A 29 -18.52 -4.22 -17.47
N SER A 30 -17.49 -3.38 -17.62
CA SER A 30 -17.66 -1.92 -17.62
C SER A 30 -17.76 -1.45 -19.08
N GLY A 31 -18.77 -0.64 -19.42
CA GLY A 31 -19.00 -0.14 -20.78
C GLY A 31 -17.85 0.65 -21.43
N PHE A 32 -16.68 0.75 -20.79
CA PHE A 32 -15.44 1.32 -21.31
C PHE A 32 -14.90 0.61 -22.57
N ALA A 33 -15.28 -0.65 -22.81
CA ALA A 33 -14.85 -1.41 -24.00
C ALA A 33 -15.45 -0.88 -25.31
N LYS A 34 -16.56 -0.13 -25.29
CA LYS A 34 -17.21 0.39 -26.51
C LYS A 34 -16.63 1.71 -27.03
N GLN A 35 -15.79 2.38 -26.25
CA GLN A 35 -15.26 3.72 -26.59
C GLN A 35 -13.78 3.73 -26.96
N MET A 36 -13.07 2.62 -26.79
CA MET A 36 -11.68 2.46 -27.22
C MET A 36 -11.58 1.23 -28.13
N GLY A 37 -11.51 1.48 -29.44
CA GLY A 37 -11.30 0.42 -30.42
C GLY A 37 -10.03 -0.38 -30.14
N HIS A 38 -10.15 -1.70 -30.27
CA HIS A 38 -9.06 -2.67 -30.47
C HIS A 38 -7.75 -2.46 -29.68
N THR A 39 -7.79 -2.01 -28.43
CA THR A 39 -6.59 -1.96 -27.58
C THR A 39 -6.76 -2.91 -26.39
N HIS A 40 -6.28 -4.13 -26.57
CA HIS A 40 -6.12 -5.13 -25.52
C HIS A 40 -5.30 -4.53 -24.36
N LEU A 41 -5.73 -4.65 -23.11
CA LEU A 41 -5.02 -4.18 -21.90
C LEU A 41 -3.53 -4.61 -21.79
N PRO A 42 -3.10 -5.77 -22.34
CA PRO A 42 -1.68 -6.10 -22.54
C PRO A 42 -0.84 -5.02 -23.27
N ASN A 43 -1.47 -4.14 -24.07
CA ASN A 43 -0.80 -3.03 -24.74
C ASN A 43 -0.41 -1.88 -23.80
N LEU A 44 -0.98 -1.76 -22.60
CA LEU A 44 -0.57 -0.67 -21.70
C LEU A 44 0.85 -0.88 -21.17
N GLY A 45 1.22 -2.13 -20.86
CA GLY A 45 2.59 -2.48 -20.48
C GLY A 45 3.57 -2.31 -21.64
N GLY A 46 3.18 -2.77 -22.85
CA GLY A 46 3.98 -2.63 -24.06
C GLY A 46 4.18 -1.16 -24.47
N GLU A 47 3.13 -0.34 -24.39
CA GLU A 47 3.20 1.09 -24.70
C GLU A 47 4.03 1.84 -23.66
N LEU A 48 3.91 1.51 -22.36
CA LEU A 48 4.79 2.06 -21.32
C LEU A 48 6.27 1.73 -21.55
N VAL A 49 6.58 0.48 -21.92
CA VAL A 49 7.96 0.07 -22.23
C VAL A 49 8.47 0.77 -23.50
N LYS A 50 7.62 0.94 -24.53
CA LYS A 50 7.97 1.68 -25.75
C LYS A 50 8.29 3.14 -25.46
N TRP A 51 7.45 3.83 -24.67
CA TRP A 51 7.71 5.20 -24.22
C TRP A 51 8.98 5.29 -23.37
N PHE A 52 9.26 4.28 -22.54
CA PHE A 52 10.49 4.23 -21.75
C PHE A 52 11.74 4.13 -22.62
N VAL A 53 11.75 3.18 -23.55
CA VAL A 53 12.86 3.01 -24.49
C VAL A 53 13.05 4.29 -25.29
N PHE A 54 11.98 4.89 -25.81
CA PHE A 54 12.04 6.17 -26.51
C PHE A 54 12.70 7.29 -25.67
N ILE A 55 12.32 7.44 -24.41
CA ILE A 55 12.85 8.48 -23.52
C ILE A 55 14.33 8.24 -23.20
N ILE A 56 14.78 6.99 -23.03
CA ILE A 56 16.20 6.67 -22.86
C ILE A 56 17.00 7.10 -24.09
N PHE A 57 16.54 6.75 -25.29
CA PHE A 57 17.21 7.15 -26.53
C PHE A 57 17.19 8.67 -26.72
N LEU A 58 16.09 9.34 -26.36
CA LEU A 58 16.00 10.80 -26.38
C LEU A 58 16.99 11.43 -25.41
N GLN A 59 17.14 10.90 -24.19
CA GLN A 59 18.13 11.39 -23.21
C GLN A 59 19.55 11.31 -23.77
N VAL A 60 19.91 10.20 -24.40
CA VAL A 60 21.23 10.01 -25.02
C VAL A 60 21.44 11.00 -26.17
N ALA A 61 20.43 11.20 -27.03
CA ALA A 61 20.50 12.17 -28.12
C ALA A 61 20.69 13.62 -27.60
N VAL A 62 19.92 14.01 -26.58
CA VAL A 62 20.02 15.32 -25.92
C VAL A 62 21.37 15.52 -25.23
N ASN A 63 21.94 14.46 -24.64
CA ASN A 63 23.27 14.49 -24.03
C ASN A 63 24.37 14.74 -25.09
N ILE A 64 24.26 14.10 -26.25
CA ILE A 64 25.19 14.33 -27.39
C ILE A 64 25.10 15.79 -27.87
N LEU A 65 23.91 16.38 -27.84
CA LEU A 65 23.69 17.79 -28.17
C LEU A 65 24.18 18.77 -27.09
N ASN A 66 24.83 18.29 -26.01
CA ASN A 66 25.30 19.10 -24.86
C ASN A 66 24.21 19.94 -24.17
N LEU A 67 22.95 19.53 -24.28
CA LEU A 67 21.82 20.17 -23.60
C LEU A 67 21.71 19.63 -22.17
N ASN A 68 22.67 20.00 -21.32
CA ASN A 68 22.84 19.44 -19.97
C ASN A 68 21.58 19.48 -19.11
N VAL A 69 20.83 20.59 -19.14
CA VAL A 69 19.58 20.73 -18.36
C VAL A 69 18.49 19.77 -18.83
N LEU A 70 18.33 19.59 -20.14
CA LEU A 70 17.32 18.68 -20.66
C LEU A 70 17.72 17.21 -20.44
N SER A 71 19.02 16.91 -20.53
CA SER A 71 19.55 15.56 -20.26
C SER A 71 19.35 15.15 -18.80
N SER A 72 19.55 16.07 -17.84
CA SER A 72 19.31 15.80 -16.42
C SER A 72 17.83 15.56 -16.13
N LEU A 73 16.93 16.37 -16.69
CA LEU A 73 15.49 16.18 -16.52
C LEU A 73 15.00 14.83 -17.07
N LEU A 74 15.50 14.43 -18.25
CA LEU A 74 15.18 13.12 -18.82
C LEU A 74 15.76 11.97 -17.98
N GLY A 75 16.96 12.15 -17.41
CA GLY A 75 17.57 11.17 -16.49
C GLY A 75 16.77 10.97 -15.22
N ASP A 76 16.29 12.05 -14.61
CA ASP A 76 15.42 11.99 -13.43
C ASP A 76 14.10 11.27 -13.74
N PHE A 77 13.53 11.51 -14.92
CA PHE A 77 12.33 10.81 -15.39
C PHE A 77 12.58 9.30 -15.56
N VAL A 78 13.72 8.92 -16.16
CA VAL A 78 14.12 7.50 -16.30
C VAL A 78 14.30 6.84 -14.94
N ASN A 79 14.87 7.54 -13.96
CA ASN A 79 15.07 7.03 -12.59
C ASN A 79 13.77 6.97 -11.78
N TRP A 80 12.78 7.80 -12.10
CA TRP A 80 11.45 7.77 -11.48
C TRP A 80 10.61 6.58 -11.94
N LEU A 81 10.81 6.08 -13.17
CA LEU A 81 9.98 5.01 -13.72
C LEU A 81 10.04 3.67 -12.95
N PRO A 82 11.21 3.16 -12.51
CA PRO A 82 11.28 2.00 -11.62
C PRO A 82 10.40 2.14 -10.38
N ASN A 83 10.34 3.35 -9.82
CA ASN A 83 9.53 3.63 -8.66
C ASN A 83 8.03 3.56 -8.99
N VAL A 84 7.59 4.07 -10.14
CA VAL A 84 6.19 3.91 -10.60
C VAL A 84 5.79 2.44 -10.67
N LEU A 85 6.66 1.58 -11.20
CA LEU A 85 6.39 0.14 -11.26
C LEU A 85 6.24 -0.48 -9.86
N VAL A 86 7.13 -0.13 -8.92
CA VAL A 86 7.01 -0.56 -7.52
C VAL A 86 5.71 -0.07 -6.90
N ALA A 87 5.31 1.18 -7.15
CA ALA A 87 4.08 1.75 -6.62
C ALA A 87 2.84 0.96 -7.07
N ILE A 88 2.80 0.60 -8.36
CA ILE A 88 1.74 -0.21 -8.93
C ILE A 88 1.71 -1.59 -8.29
N ILE A 89 2.87 -2.25 -8.16
CA ILE A 89 2.97 -3.57 -7.51
C ILE A 89 2.45 -3.50 -6.07
N VAL A 90 2.85 -2.49 -5.30
CA VAL A 90 2.43 -2.30 -3.91
C VAL A 90 0.92 -2.07 -3.81
N LEU A 91 0.33 -1.24 -4.68
CA LEU A 91 -1.12 -1.04 -4.70
C LEU A 91 -1.87 -2.33 -4.93
N PHE A 92 -1.46 -3.09 -5.94
CA PHE A 92 -2.10 -4.37 -6.26
C PHE A 92 -1.94 -5.38 -5.13
N PHE A 93 -0.74 -5.52 -4.56
CA PHE A 93 -0.50 -6.39 -3.42
C PHE A 93 -1.35 -5.98 -2.21
N GLY A 94 -1.43 -4.67 -1.94
CA GLY A 94 -2.24 -4.13 -0.86
C GLY A 94 -3.72 -4.42 -1.03
N VAL A 95 -4.28 -4.21 -2.23
CA VAL A 95 -5.67 -4.53 -2.55
C VAL A 95 -5.94 -6.03 -2.41
N ALA A 96 -5.06 -6.87 -2.97
CA ALA A 96 -5.19 -8.32 -2.89
C ALA A 96 -5.13 -8.81 -1.44
N LEU A 97 -4.17 -8.32 -0.66
CA LEU A 97 -4.00 -8.66 0.75
C LEU A 97 -5.20 -8.22 1.58
N ALA A 98 -5.68 -6.99 1.37
CA ALA A 98 -6.84 -6.45 2.09
C ALA A 98 -8.10 -7.29 1.83
N HIS A 99 -8.33 -7.71 0.58
CA HIS A 99 -9.45 -8.59 0.23
C HIS A 99 -9.28 -10.00 0.81
N TYR A 100 -8.09 -10.58 0.70
CA TYR A 100 -7.80 -11.91 1.23
C TYR A 100 -8.06 -11.99 2.74
N ILE A 101 -7.57 -11.01 3.51
CA ILE A 101 -7.77 -10.96 4.96
C ILE A 101 -9.25 -10.79 5.30
N HIS A 102 -9.94 -9.85 4.63
CA HIS A 102 -11.37 -9.63 4.86
C HIS A 102 -12.21 -10.89 4.57
N MET A 103 -11.91 -11.58 3.47
CA MET A 103 -12.58 -12.83 3.10
C MET A 103 -12.35 -13.92 4.15
N LYS A 104 -11.09 -14.12 4.55
CA LYS A 104 -10.72 -15.12 5.56
C LYS A 104 -11.41 -14.88 6.90
N ILE A 105 -11.53 -13.62 7.34
CA ILE A 105 -12.27 -13.26 8.56
C ILE A 105 -13.76 -13.61 8.43
N ARG A 106 -14.37 -13.29 7.28
CA ARG A 106 -15.79 -13.56 7.01
C ARG A 106 -16.10 -15.07 6.92
N GLU A 107 -15.16 -15.87 6.41
CA GLU A 107 -15.28 -17.32 6.34
C GLU A 107 -15.10 -17.99 7.71
N THR A 108 -14.18 -17.47 8.53
CA THR A 108 -13.84 -18.05 9.84
C THR A 108 -14.88 -17.73 10.91
N THR A 109 -15.67 -16.66 10.76
CA THR A 109 -16.61 -16.24 11.80
C THR A 109 -17.89 -15.60 11.23
N LYS A 110 -19.03 -15.99 11.83
CA LYS A 110 -20.35 -15.40 11.54
C LYS A 110 -20.75 -14.28 12.49
N MET A 111 -19.94 -13.99 13.52
CA MET A 111 -20.18 -12.90 14.46
C MET A 111 -20.07 -11.55 13.75
N ARG A 112 -21.14 -10.74 13.84
CA ARG A 112 -21.21 -9.41 13.22
C ARG A 112 -20.02 -8.51 13.62
N GLY A 113 -19.60 -8.56 14.88
CA GLY A 113 -18.47 -7.75 15.38
C GLY A 113 -17.15 -8.02 14.65
N MET A 114 -16.76 -9.29 14.48
CA MET A 114 -15.52 -9.64 13.79
C MET A 114 -15.58 -9.33 12.29
N ILE A 115 -16.74 -9.46 11.65
CA ILE A 115 -16.92 -9.07 10.25
C ILE A 115 -16.71 -7.56 10.08
N VAL A 116 -17.26 -6.74 10.97
CA VAL A 116 -17.03 -5.28 10.97
C VAL A 116 -15.55 -4.96 11.21
N MET A 117 -14.91 -5.62 12.17
CA MET A 117 -13.46 -5.48 12.42
C MET A 117 -12.64 -5.83 11.17
N GLY A 118 -13.01 -6.89 10.44
CA GLY A 118 -12.38 -7.25 9.17
C GLY A 118 -12.49 -6.15 8.12
N GLY A 119 -13.63 -5.45 8.07
CA GLY A 119 -13.84 -4.28 7.23
C GLY A 119 -12.89 -3.13 7.59
N VAL A 120 -12.72 -2.84 8.88
CA VAL A 120 -11.77 -1.83 9.38
C VAL A 120 -10.34 -2.19 8.98
N ILE A 121 -9.92 -3.44 9.21
CA ILE A 121 -8.59 -3.93 8.82
C ILE A 121 -8.36 -3.77 7.31
N LYS A 122 -9.37 -4.09 6.49
CA LYS A 122 -9.30 -3.90 5.03
C LYS A 122 -9.02 -2.45 4.67
N VAL A 123 -9.74 -1.50 5.28
CA VAL A 123 -9.56 -0.06 5.02
C VAL A 123 -8.16 0.41 5.44
N VAL A 124 -7.67 -0.07 6.58
CA VAL A 124 -6.31 0.26 7.06
C VAL A 124 -5.24 -0.24 6.09
N ILE A 125 -5.33 -1.48 5.61
CA ILE A 125 -4.37 -2.02 4.65
C ILE A 125 -4.40 -1.24 3.34
N LEU A 126 -5.60 -0.90 2.84
CA LEU A 126 -5.75 -0.10 1.62
C LEU A 126 -5.16 1.31 1.79
N TYR A 127 -5.37 1.94 2.95
CA TYR A 127 -4.77 3.22 3.28
C TYR A 127 -3.23 3.15 3.22
N PHE A 128 -2.62 2.15 3.86
CA PHE A 128 -1.16 1.98 3.81
C PHE A 128 -0.65 1.70 2.41
N ALA A 129 -1.31 0.82 1.66
CA ALA A 129 -0.93 0.53 0.28
C ALA A 129 -0.95 1.79 -0.58
N LEU A 130 -1.98 2.64 -0.40
CA LEU A 130 -2.08 3.93 -1.06
C LEU A 130 -0.93 4.85 -0.65
N VAL A 131 -0.72 5.07 0.64
CA VAL A 131 0.36 5.95 1.15
C VAL A 131 1.73 5.51 0.64
N ILE A 132 2.05 4.22 0.72
CA ILE A 132 3.34 3.69 0.26
C ILE A 132 3.50 3.89 -1.26
N SER A 133 2.44 3.66 -2.04
CA SER A 133 2.49 3.87 -3.50
C SER A 133 2.67 5.33 -3.89
N LEU A 134 2.00 6.25 -3.19
CA LEU A 134 2.13 7.69 -3.40
C LEU A 134 3.56 8.14 -3.07
N ARG A 135 4.11 7.66 -1.95
CA ARG A 135 5.51 7.89 -1.57
C ARG A 135 6.47 7.42 -2.66
N GLN A 136 6.22 6.23 -3.21
CA GLN A 136 7.06 5.66 -4.25
C GLN A 136 7.03 6.50 -5.53
N ILE A 137 5.88 7.08 -5.89
CA ILE A 137 5.76 8.00 -7.04
C ILE A 137 6.38 9.39 -6.74
N GLY A 138 6.94 9.61 -5.56
CA GLY A 138 7.58 10.87 -5.18
C GLY A 138 6.59 11.93 -4.65
N ILE A 139 5.34 11.54 -4.38
CA ILE A 139 4.38 12.42 -3.73
C ILE A 139 4.74 12.50 -2.24
N ASN A 140 4.85 13.72 -1.72
CA ASN A 140 5.09 13.94 -0.30
C ASN A 140 3.86 13.49 0.50
N VAL A 141 4.02 12.40 1.25
CA VAL A 141 2.99 11.78 2.07
C VAL A 141 3.20 12.00 3.57
N ASN A 142 4.14 12.86 3.96
CA ASN A 142 4.45 13.13 5.37
C ASN A 142 3.21 13.61 6.14
N PHE A 143 2.35 14.40 5.49
CA PHE A 143 1.08 14.84 6.06
C PHE A 143 0.14 13.65 6.36
N LEU A 144 0.03 12.69 5.43
CA LEU A 144 -0.79 11.50 5.58
C LEU A 144 -0.26 10.64 6.75
N GLU A 145 1.04 10.37 6.75
CA GLU A 145 1.73 9.57 7.78
C GLU A 145 1.60 10.18 9.17
N SER A 146 1.83 11.49 9.28
CA SER A 146 1.74 12.20 10.55
C SER A 146 0.31 12.17 11.09
N THR A 147 -0.69 12.39 10.23
CA THR A 147 -2.11 12.31 10.62
C THR A 147 -2.47 10.91 11.11
N PHE A 148 -2.00 9.87 10.43
CA PHE A 148 -2.25 8.49 10.84
C PHE A 148 -1.55 8.15 12.16
N LEU A 149 -0.30 8.58 12.34
CA LEU A 149 0.45 8.39 13.58
C LEU A 149 -0.24 9.10 14.74
N ILE A 150 -0.70 10.33 14.57
CA ILE A 150 -1.45 11.08 15.58
C ILE A 150 -2.75 10.35 15.93
N LEU A 151 -3.49 9.86 14.92
CA LEU A 151 -4.73 9.13 15.13
C LEU A 151 -4.50 7.81 15.89
N LEU A 152 -3.48 7.03 15.50
CA LEU A 152 -3.10 5.82 16.23
C LEU A 152 -2.58 6.14 17.63
N GLY A 153 -1.84 7.22 17.81
CA GLY A 153 -1.38 7.70 19.10
C GLY A 153 -2.55 8.03 20.02
N ALA A 154 -3.54 8.77 19.52
CA ALA A 154 -4.76 9.10 20.27
C ALA A 154 -5.55 7.85 20.66
N LEU A 155 -5.76 6.92 19.73
CA LEU A 155 -6.44 5.65 20.01
C LEU A 155 -5.65 4.79 21.00
N GLY A 156 -4.33 4.71 20.83
CA GLY A 156 -3.43 3.97 21.70
C GLY A 156 -3.42 4.52 23.13
N LEU A 157 -3.37 5.85 23.29
CA LEU A 157 -3.49 6.51 24.59
C LEU A 157 -4.86 6.25 25.22
N GLY A 158 -5.94 6.39 24.45
CA GLY A 158 -7.30 6.08 24.93
C GLY A 158 -7.42 4.65 25.42
N PHE A 159 -6.87 3.69 24.66
CA PHE A 159 -6.86 2.27 25.04
C PHE A 159 -5.99 2.00 26.27
N ALA A 160 -4.80 2.61 26.35
CA ALA A 160 -3.91 2.50 27.50
C ALA A 160 -4.57 3.02 28.79
N LEU A 161 -5.27 4.16 28.71
CA LEU A 161 -6.01 4.72 29.84
C LEU A 161 -7.20 3.83 30.24
N ALA A 162 -7.99 3.35 29.27
CA ALA A 162 -9.12 2.47 29.54
C ALA A 162 -8.68 1.17 30.22
N LEU A 163 -7.60 0.55 29.75
CA LEU A 163 -7.02 -0.63 30.38
C LEU A 163 -6.42 -0.33 31.75
N GLY A 164 -5.67 0.77 31.88
CA GLY A 164 -5.05 1.18 33.15
C GLY A 164 -6.08 1.41 34.26
N ILE A 165 -7.16 2.14 33.94
CA ILE A 165 -8.26 2.40 34.87
C ILE A 165 -9.06 1.11 35.13
N GLY A 166 -9.38 0.35 34.08
CA GLY A 166 -10.18 -0.88 34.20
C GLY A 166 -9.49 -1.93 35.06
N LEU A 167 -8.20 -2.19 34.84
CA LEU A 167 -7.42 -3.11 35.66
C LEU A 167 -7.19 -2.55 37.06
N GLY A 168 -6.92 -1.25 37.20
CA GLY A 168 -6.73 -0.61 38.50
C GLY A 168 -7.97 -0.72 39.40
N LEU A 169 -9.16 -0.52 38.84
CA LEU A 169 -10.42 -0.71 39.57
C LEU A 169 -10.71 -2.20 39.83
N GLY A 170 -10.43 -3.08 38.88
CA GLY A 170 -10.67 -4.53 39.03
C GLY A 170 -9.80 -5.21 40.09
N VAL A 171 -8.55 -4.77 40.25
CA VAL A 171 -7.60 -5.34 41.22
C VAL A 171 -7.78 -4.73 42.62
N ARG A 172 -8.45 -3.58 42.73
CA ARG A 172 -8.62 -2.85 44.00
C ARG A 172 -9.20 -3.70 45.13
N SER A 173 -10.24 -4.48 44.86
CA SER A 173 -10.89 -5.34 45.87
C SER A 173 -9.97 -6.44 46.41
N HIS A 174 -9.14 -7.02 45.54
CA HIS A 174 -8.19 -8.07 45.93
C HIS A 174 -6.97 -7.49 46.64
N ALA A 175 -6.51 -6.30 46.23
CA ALA A 175 -5.44 -5.59 46.91
C ALA A 175 -5.83 -5.21 48.35
N GLU A 176 -7.07 -4.78 48.58
CA GLU A 176 -7.57 -4.44 49.92
C GLU A 176 -7.63 -5.66 50.86
N GLU A 177 -7.98 -6.85 50.36
CA GLU A 177 -7.94 -8.10 51.14
C GLU A 177 -6.52 -8.54 51.50
N TRP A 178 -5.58 -8.41 50.56
CA TRP A 178 -4.17 -8.77 50.79
C TRP A 178 -3.54 -7.87 51.85
N ILE A 179 -3.80 -6.57 51.78
CA ILE A 179 -3.33 -5.59 52.77
C ILE A 179 -3.91 -5.91 54.16
N LYS A 180 -5.21 -6.27 54.24
CA LYS A 180 -5.83 -6.67 55.52
C LYS A 180 -5.22 -7.94 56.10
N LYS A 181 -4.89 -8.94 55.29
CA LYS A 181 -4.22 -10.17 55.75
C LYS A 181 -2.81 -9.89 56.29
N PHE A 182 -2.03 -9.07 55.60
CA PHE A 182 -0.70 -8.67 56.08
C PHE A 182 -0.76 -7.89 57.39
N LYS A 183 -1.73 -6.98 57.51
CA LYS A 183 -1.92 -6.18 58.73
C LYS A 183 -2.45 -6.99 59.92
N LYS A 184 -2.91 -8.22 59.72
CA LYS A 184 -3.39 -9.14 60.77
C LYS A 184 -2.31 -10.12 61.25
N ASN A 185 -1.23 -10.27 60.49
CA ASN A 185 -0.07 -11.11 60.83
C ASN A 185 1.12 -10.30 61.39
N LEU A 186 0.94 -8.98 61.56
CA LEU A 186 1.82 -8.04 62.23
C LEU A 186 1.18 -7.66 63.57
#